data_AF-A0AA41Z5A3-F1
#
_entry.id   AF-A0AA41Z5A3-F1
#
_cell.length_a   1.000
_cell.length_b   1.000
_cell.length_c   1.000
_cell.angle_alpha   90.00
_cell.angle_beta   90.00
_cell.angle_gamma   90.00
#
_symmetry.space_group_name_H-M   'P 1'
#
loop_
_entity.id
_entity.type
_entity.pdbx_description
1 polymer ?
#
loop_
_entity_poly.entity_id
_entity_poly.type
_entity_poly.pdbx_seq_one_letter_code
_entity_poly.pdbx_strand_id
1 'polypeptide(L)'
;MAATASAVEVSSDTLKSAYKRPEAIPFPTSAPYSPQMATLGKLLFFDPRLSGAQNLSCASCHDPSFGYEVPVPGAIGSANTPLARKANTVLNAAWSTSLFWDGRAKSLEDQAVGPITTPAEMNGKFPDIILRLKDVPEYATWFDRLFPGSGVTKENLLAAIATYERTVMAGEAPFDRWVDGDEAAVSAEAKAGFQLFNGKAGCASCHTGWNFTDNKFHDIGLAADDIGRGKLEPDNPKAQYAFKTPGLRNLIYRAPFGHHGQFPDLTSIISFYATGGTDRPSKSDLIKPFKISDVETQQLLAFLKSLTAEKTETALPNLPN
;
A
#
# COMPACT_ATOMS: atom_id res chain seq x y z
N MET A 1 -46.99 -4.85 -20.66
CA MET A 1 -46.48 -5.35 -19.38
C MET A 1 -44.97 -5.39 -19.46
N ALA A 2 -44.30 -4.39 -18.87
CA ALA A 2 -42.85 -4.35 -18.81
C ALA A 2 -42.40 -5.19 -17.62
N ALA A 3 -41.63 -6.25 -17.88
CA ALA A 3 -40.99 -7.04 -16.84
C ALA A 3 -39.88 -6.18 -16.23
N THR A 4 -40.07 -5.75 -14.98
CA THR A 4 -39.02 -5.16 -14.15
C THR A 4 -38.00 -6.23 -13.85
N ALA A 5 -36.78 -6.07 -14.37
CA ALA A 5 -35.64 -6.87 -13.96
C ALA A 5 -35.37 -6.60 -12.47
N SER A 6 -35.72 -7.57 -11.62
CA SER A 6 -35.36 -7.58 -10.21
C SER A 6 -33.84 -7.73 -10.15
N ALA A 7 -33.14 -6.70 -9.67
CA ALA A 7 -31.75 -6.82 -9.28
C ALA A 7 -31.69 -7.89 -8.20
N VAL A 8 -31.02 -9.01 -8.48
CA VAL A 8 -30.76 -10.05 -7.49
C VAL A 8 -29.96 -9.38 -6.38
N GLU A 9 -30.59 -9.12 -5.23
CA GLU A 9 -29.89 -8.71 -4.03
C GLU A 9 -28.89 -9.82 -3.70
N VAL A 10 -27.60 -9.54 -3.92
CA VAL A 10 -26.53 -10.42 -3.46
C VAL A 10 -26.67 -10.52 -1.96
N SER A 11 -26.91 -11.72 -1.43
CA SER A 11 -27.06 -11.92 0.01
C SER A 11 -25.86 -11.32 0.75
N SER A 12 -26.11 -10.73 1.93
CA SER A 12 -25.05 -10.08 2.72
C SER A 12 -23.88 -11.03 2.97
N ASP A 13 -24.15 -12.33 3.12
CA ASP A 13 -23.14 -13.35 3.37
C ASP A 13 -22.27 -13.65 2.15
N THR A 14 -22.88 -13.72 0.95
CA THR A 14 -22.11 -13.83 -0.30
C THR A 14 -21.20 -12.61 -0.48
N LEU A 15 -21.71 -11.40 -0.18
CA LEU A 15 -20.92 -10.18 -0.30
C LEU A 15 -19.77 -10.14 0.72
N LYS A 16 -20.01 -10.48 1.99
CA LYS A 16 -18.97 -10.57 3.03
C LYS A 16 -17.84 -11.52 2.64
N SER A 17 -18.18 -12.71 2.10
CA SER A 17 -17.19 -13.73 1.73
C SER A 17 -16.16 -13.26 0.70
N ALA A 18 -16.52 -12.32 -0.18
CA ALA A 18 -15.61 -11.76 -1.18
C ALA A 18 -14.48 -10.91 -0.57
N TYR A 19 -14.63 -10.46 0.68
CA TYR A 19 -13.67 -9.64 1.39
C TYR A 19 -12.94 -10.40 2.52
N LYS A 20 -13.14 -11.73 2.59
CA LYS A 20 -12.55 -12.55 3.64
C LYS A 20 -11.02 -12.47 3.65
N ARG A 21 -10.47 -12.23 4.82
CA ARG A 21 -9.04 -12.17 5.07
C ARG A 21 -8.39 -13.54 4.76
N PRO A 22 -7.21 -13.57 4.12
CA PRO A 22 -6.50 -14.82 3.83
C PRO A 22 -5.90 -15.41 5.10
N GLU A 23 -5.83 -16.74 5.16
CA GLU A 23 -5.25 -17.49 6.28
C GLU A 23 -3.73 -17.50 6.27
N ALA A 24 -3.11 -17.24 5.11
CA ALA A 24 -1.66 -17.27 4.94
C ALA A 24 -1.17 -16.10 4.09
N ILE A 25 0.05 -15.64 4.41
CA ILE A 25 0.79 -14.67 3.62
C ILE A 25 1.37 -15.37 2.39
N PRO A 26 1.16 -14.86 1.17
CA PRO A 26 1.77 -15.45 -0.02
C PRO A 26 3.26 -15.14 -0.05
N PHE A 27 4.07 -16.20 -0.16
CA PHE A 27 5.49 -16.13 -0.48
C PHE A 27 5.73 -16.84 -1.81
N PRO A 28 6.47 -16.24 -2.75
CA PRO A 28 6.79 -16.92 -4.00
C PRO A 28 7.71 -18.11 -3.74
N THR A 29 7.57 -19.19 -4.52
CA THR A 29 8.43 -20.38 -4.38
C THR A 29 9.91 -20.06 -4.50
N SER A 30 10.28 -19.03 -5.28
CA SER A 30 11.66 -18.55 -5.43
C SER A 30 12.19 -17.77 -4.22
N ALA A 31 11.33 -17.30 -3.32
CA ALA A 31 11.71 -16.61 -2.08
C ALA A 31 10.78 -17.08 -0.93
N PRO A 32 10.95 -18.32 -0.45
CA PRO A 32 10.12 -18.87 0.62
C PRO A 32 10.34 -18.12 1.94
N TYR A 33 9.32 -18.14 2.79
CA TYR A 33 9.41 -17.53 4.11
C TYR A 33 10.52 -18.15 4.96
N SER A 34 11.31 -17.30 5.61
CA SER A 34 12.23 -17.67 6.68
C SER A 34 12.13 -16.64 7.81
N PRO A 35 11.88 -17.06 9.06
CA PRO A 35 11.80 -16.12 10.19
C PRO A 35 13.14 -15.42 10.44
N GLN A 36 14.27 -16.10 10.22
CA GLN A 36 15.59 -15.49 10.35
C GLN A 36 15.84 -14.46 9.24
N MET A 37 15.44 -14.75 8.00
CA MET A 37 15.56 -13.81 6.89
C MET A 37 14.63 -12.59 7.08
N ALA A 38 13.42 -12.79 7.59
CA ALA A 38 12.52 -11.69 7.96
C ALA A 38 13.09 -10.84 9.11
N THR A 39 13.78 -11.46 10.08
CA THR A 39 14.44 -10.73 11.17
C THR A 39 15.60 -9.88 10.64
N LEU A 40 16.44 -10.43 9.76
CA LEU A 40 17.50 -9.66 9.09
C LEU A 40 16.90 -8.53 8.23
N GLY A 41 15.85 -8.80 7.47
CA GLY A 41 15.13 -7.81 6.70
C GLY A 41 14.57 -6.67 7.54
N LYS A 42 14.05 -6.99 8.73
CA LYS A 42 13.59 -5.99 9.69
C LYS A 42 14.72 -5.10 10.17
N LEU A 43 15.88 -5.68 10.52
CA LEU A 43 17.05 -4.87 10.91
C LEU A 43 17.39 -3.87 9.80
N LEU A 44 17.51 -4.35 8.56
CA LEU A 44 17.83 -3.54 7.39
C LEU A 44 16.78 -2.47 7.06
N PHE A 45 15.48 -2.78 7.20
CA PHE A 45 14.39 -1.83 6.95
C PHE A 45 14.46 -0.58 7.84
N PHE A 46 14.94 -0.73 9.08
CA PHE A 46 15.11 0.36 10.04
C PHE A 46 16.55 0.91 10.08
N ASP A 47 17.46 0.37 9.27
CA ASP A 47 18.89 0.72 9.34
C ASP A 47 19.22 1.94 8.46
N PRO A 48 19.63 3.08 9.04
CA PRO A 48 19.95 4.25 8.25
C PRO A 48 21.25 4.08 7.45
N ARG A 49 22.09 3.07 7.76
CA ARG A 49 23.32 2.78 7.02
C ARG A 49 23.08 2.38 5.57
N LEU A 50 21.83 2.16 5.15
CA LEU A 50 21.47 1.96 3.75
C LEU A 50 21.45 3.27 2.93
N SER A 51 21.33 4.44 3.56
CA SER A 51 21.35 5.72 2.84
C SER A 51 22.77 6.25 2.61
N GLY A 52 22.93 7.14 1.63
CA GLY A 52 24.22 7.76 1.32
C GLY A 52 24.78 8.56 2.49
N ALA A 53 23.92 9.33 3.16
CA ALA A 53 24.28 10.15 4.33
C ALA A 53 24.10 9.42 5.67
N GLN A 54 23.75 8.13 5.66
CA GLN A 54 23.58 7.28 6.85
C GLN A 54 22.57 7.82 7.87
N ASN A 55 21.50 8.44 7.39
CA ASN A 55 20.50 9.14 8.19
C ASN A 55 19.04 8.85 7.79
N LEU A 56 18.81 8.00 6.78
CA LEU A 56 17.48 7.64 6.28
C LEU A 56 17.38 6.13 6.18
N SER A 57 16.27 5.57 6.65
CA SER A 57 15.93 4.16 6.48
C SER A 57 14.61 4.03 5.70
N CYS A 58 14.18 2.81 5.39
CA CYS A 58 12.86 2.59 4.80
C CYS A 58 11.76 3.16 5.71
N ALA A 59 11.92 3.00 7.03
CA ALA A 59 11.00 3.51 8.03
C ALA A 59 10.91 5.04 8.09
N SER A 60 11.88 5.79 7.55
CA SER A 60 11.80 7.26 7.46
C SER A 60 10.67 7.75 6.55
N CYS A 61 10.30 6.96 5.54
CA CYS A 61 9.20 7.25 4.61
C CYS A 61 7.99 6.31 4.80
N HIS A 62 8.22 5.16 5.43
CA HIS A 62 7.23 4.11 5.68
C HIS A 62 7.11 3.81 7.19
N ASP A 63 6.72 4.82 7.96
CA ASP A 63 6.69 4.77 9.42
C ASP A 63 5.53 3.88 9.92
N PRO A 64 5.80 2.83 10.72
CA PRO A 64 4.76 1.96 11.28
C PRO A 64 3.66 2.72 12.05
N SER A 65 3.98 3.86 12.66
CA SER A 65 3.06 4.70 13.44
C SER A 65 2.00 5.37 12.58
N PHE A 66 2.27 5.52 11.27
CA PHE A 66 1.40 6.15 10.28
C PHE A 66 0.92 5.13 9.23
N GLY A 67 0.76 3.87 9.64
CA GLY A 67 0.32 2.80 8.73
C GLY A 67 1.33 2.52 7.62
N TYR A 68 2.63 2.58 7.94
CA TYR A 68 3.75 2.42 7.00
C TYR A 68 3.77 3.47 5.88
N GLU A 69 3.33 4.68 6.19
CA GLU A 69 3.47 5.89 5.36
C GLU A 69 4.02 7.02 6.23
N VAL A 70 3.78 8.27 5.85
CA VAL A 70 4.04 9.47 6.66
C VAL A 70 2.87 10.46 6.51
N PRO A 71 2.60 11.32 7.51
CA PRO A 71 1.43 12.22 7.53
C PRO A 71 1.67 13.50 6.73
N VAL A 72 2.38 13.39 5.60
CA VAL A 72 2.74 14.52 4.72
C VAL A 72 2.54 14.14 3.25
N PRO A 73 2.27 15.12 2.35
CA PRO A 73 2.08 14.86 0.93
C PRO A 73 3.27 14.20 0.24
N GLY A 74 4.49 14.58 0.64
CA GLY A 74 5.75 13.98 0.19
C GLY A 74 6.68 13.79 1.37
N ALA A 75 7.20 12.58 1.55
CA ALA A 75 8.21 12.31 2.57
C ALA A 75 9.47 13.16 2.32
N ILE A 76 10.25 13.40 3.37
CA ILE A 76 11.51 14.14 3.24
C ILE A 76 12.62 13.13 2.96
N GLY A 77 13.19 13.20 1.76
CA GLY A 77 14.33 12.37 1.39
C GLY A 77 15.66 13.10 1.58
N SER A 78 16.68 12.66 0.83
CA SER A 78 18.04 13.18 0.89
C SER A 78 18.09 14.68 0.62
N ALA A 79 19.06 15.35 1.26
CA ALA A 79 19.24 16.80 1.23
C ALA A 79 18.00 17.61 1.67
N ASN A 80 17.13 17.02 2.51
CA ASN A 80 15.87 17.61 2.97
C ASN A 80 14.89 17.95 1.83
N THR A 81 14.90 17.15 0.76
CA THR A 81 14.03 17.38 -0.41
C THR A 81 12.71 16.63 -0.24
N PRO A 82 11.55 17.31 -0.31
CA PRO A 82 10.25 16.63 -0.36
C PRO A 82 10.12 15.80 -1.65
N LEU A 83 9.64 14.57 -1.52
CA LEU A 83 9.41 13.69 -2.67
C LEU A 83 8.19 14.14 -3.48
N ALA A 84 8.25 13.93 -4.81
CA ALA A 84 7.19 14.31 -5.74
C ALA A 84 5.90 13.49 -5.57
N ARG A 85 5.98 12.27 -5.03
CA ARG A 85 4.82 11.42 -4.77
C ARG A 85 4.75 11.07 -3.30
N LYS A 86 3.52 10.85 -2.81
CA LYS A 86 3.28 10.29 -1.49
C LYS A 86 3.85 8.86 -1.45
N ALA A 87 4.58 8.54 -0.38
CA ALA A 87 5.02 7.17 -0.14
C ALA A 87 3.80 6.22 -0.03
N ASN A 88 3.81 5.13 -0.79
CA ASN A 88 2.81 4.07 -0.66
C ASN A 88 3.02 3.31 0.65
N THR A 89 1.95 2.84 1.29
CA THR A 89 2.10 1.91 2.43
C THR A 89 2.83 0.62 2.04
N VAL A 90 3.64 0.08 2.96
CA VAL A 90 4.22 -1.28 2.88
C VAL A 90 3.20 -2.34 3.35
N LEU A 91 2.13 -1.93 4.03
CA LEU A 91 1.10 -2.85 4.51
C LEU A 91 0.53 -3.70 3.38
N ASN A 92 0.54 -5.01 3.60
CA ASN A 92 -0.01 -6.03 2.70
C ASN A 92 0.70 -6.08 1.34
N ALA A 93 1.96 -5.63 1.26
CA ALA A 93 2.73 -5.65 0.03
C ALA A 93 2.91 -7.05 -0.58
N ALA A 94 2.83 -8.12 0.24
CA ALA A 94 2.86 -9.50 -0.24
C ALA A 94 1.77 -9.84 -1.28
N TRP A 95 0.61 -9.15 -1.24
CA TRP A 95 -0.50 -9.36 -2.19
C TRP A 95 -0.47 -8.38 -3.36
N SER A 96 0.58 -7.57 -3.48
CA SER A 96 0.71 -6.61 -4.57
C SER A 96 1.33 -7.27 -5.80
N THR A 97 0.67 -7.17 -6.95
CA THR A 97 1.18 -7.69 -8.24
C THR A 97 2.09 -6.72 -8.97
N SER A 98 2.10 -5.44 -8.57
CA SER A 98 2.96 -4.38 -9.09
C SER A 98 3.17 -3.31 -8.02
N LEU A 99 4.37 -2.74 -7.95
CA LEU A 99 4.77 -1.81 -6.91
C LEU A 99 5.07 -0.42 -7.46
N PHE A 100 5.04 0.57 -6.56
CA PHE A 100 4.88 1.99 -6.84
C PHE A 100 3.51 2.37 -7.43
N TRP A 101 3.22 3.67 -7.40
CA TRP A 101 2.03 4.27 -8.00
C TRP A 101 1.85 3.99 -9.50
N ASP A 102 2.94 3.88 -10.26
CA ASP A 102 2.92 3.60 -11.72
C ASP A 102 3.13 2.12 -12.07
N GLY A 103 3.46 1.28 -11.08
CA GLY A 103 3.64 -0.15 -11.28
C GLY A 103 4.97 -0.56 -11.89
N ARG A 104 5.99 0.32 -11.86
CA ARG A 104 7.28 0.05 -12.55
C ARG A 104 8.09 -1.11 -11.96
N ALA A 105 7.82 -1.52 -10.72
CA ALA A 105 8.51 -2.65 -10.08
C ALA A 105 7.60 -3.88 -9.99
N LYS A 106 8.16 -5.05 -10.34
CA LYS A 106 7.42 -6.32 -10.43
C LYS A 106 7.53 -7.18 -9.16
N SER A 107 8.52 -6.89 -8.32
CA SER A 107 8.79 -7.59 -7.06
C SER A 107 9.23 -6.61 -5.99
N LEU A 108 9.17 -7.02 -4.72
CA LEU A 108 9.65 -6.20 -3.60
C LEU A 108 11.17 -6.01 -3.66
N GLU A 109 11.89 -7.04 -4.12
CA GLU A 109 13.31 -6.98 -4.39
C GLU A 109 13.65 -5.91 -5.44
N ASP A 110 12.91 -5.86 -6.56
CA ASP A 110 13.07 -4.83 -7.58
C ASP A 110 12.67 -3.44 -7.06
N GLN A 111 11.62 -3.37 -6.24
CA GLN A 111 11.12 -2.13 -5.69
C GLN A 111 12.16 -1.49 -4.78
N ALA A 112 12.79 -2.25 -3.88
CA ALA A 112 13.74 -1.76 -2.88
C ALA A 112 15.01 -1.16 -3.51
N VAL A 113 15.37 -1.52 -4.75
CA VAL A 113 16.48 -0.90 -5.49
C VAL A 113 16.25 0.60 -5.72
N GLY A 114 15.01 0.98 -6.06
CA GLY A 114 14.62 2.36 -6.35
C GLY A 114 14.93 3.33 -5.20
N PRO A 115 14.25 3.23 -4.04
CA PRO A 115 14.41 4.18 -2.94
C PRO A 115 15.85 4.24 -2.42
N ILE A 116 16.56 3.09 -2.39
CA ILE A 116 17.95 3.03 -1.96
C ILE A 116 18.83 3.90 -2.87
N THR A 117 18.63 3.89 -4.18
CA THR A 117 19.55 4.51 -5.15
C THR A 117 19.10 5.87 -5.67
N THR A 118 17.82 6.22 -5.55
CA THR A 118 17.28 7.48 -6.05
C THR A 118 17.90 8.68 -5.29
N PRO A 119 18.50 9.67 -5.99
CA PRO A 119 19.16 10.81 -5.34
C PRO A 119 18.27 11.65 -4.43
N ALA A 120 16.98 11.76 -4.77
CA ALA A 120 16.00 12.49 -3.96
C ALA A 120 15.52 11.68 -2.74
N GLU A 121 15.75 10.37 -2.70
CA GLU A 121 15.30 9.46 -1.62
C GLU A 121 16.48 9.13 -0.70
N MET A 122 17.00 7.90 -0.69
CA MET A 122 18.09 7.53 0.22
C MET A 122 19.48 7.86 -0.34
N ASN A 123 19.61 8.11 -1.64
CA ASN A 123 20.88 8.46 -2.31
C ASN A 123 22.06 7.53 -1.95
N GLY A 124 21.76 6.26 -1.71
CA GLY A 124 22.71 5.21 -1.38
C GLY A 124 23.34 4.59 -2.63
N LYS A 125 24.51 3.96 -2.45
CA LYS A 125 25.22 3.22 -3.49
C LYS A 125 25.52 1.83 -2.95
N PHE A 126 25.06 0.80 -3.65
CA PHE A 126 25.23 -0.59 -3.19
C PHE A 126 26.70 -0.95 -2.88
N PRO A 127 27.72 -0.59 -3.69
CA PRO A 127 29.10 -0.88 -3.32
C PRO A 127 29.49 -0.36 -1.92
N ASP A 128 29.12 0.89 -1.63
CA ASP A 128 29.42 1.53 -0.34
C ASP A 128 28.59 0.93 0.81
N ILE A 129 27.32 0.59 0.55
CA ILE A 129 26.42 -0.03 1.53
C ILE A 129 26.94 -1.43 1.89
N ILE A 130 27.35 -2.22 0.90
CA ILE A 130 27.83 -3.59 1.12
C ILE A 130 29.15 -3.58 1.89
N LEU A 131 30.07 -2.65 1.60
CA LEU A 131 31.28 -2.48 2.42
C LEU A 131 30.92 -2.14 3.87
N ARG A 132 30.05 -1.14 4.09
CA ARG A 132 29.59 -0.76 5.43
C ARG A 132 28.97 -1.91 6.21
N LEU A 133 28.11 -2.71 5.58
CA LEU A 133 27.47 -3.84 6.25
C LEU A 133 28.44 -5.00 6.53
N LYS A 134 29.48 -5.20 5.71
CA LYS A 134 30.55 -6.16 5.97
C LYS A 134 31.43 -5.76 7.15
N ASP A 135 31.61 -4.47 7.37
CA ASP A 135 32.40 -3.94 8.48
C ASP A 135 31.68 -4.06 9.84
N VAL A 136 30.40 -4.44 9.86
CA VAL A 136 29.62 -4.72 11.07
C VAL A 136 29.65 -6.23 11.37
N PRO A 137 30.36 -6.69 12.42
CA PRO A 137 30.62 -8.12 12.65
C PRO A 137 29.35 -8.98 12.73
N GLU A 138 28.30 -8.45 13.36
CA GLU A 138 27.01 -9.12 13.49
C GLU A 138 26.34 -9.29 12.13
N TYR A 139 26.30 -8.25 11.28
CA TYR A 139 25.73 -8.40 9.95
C TYR A 139 26.52 -9.41 9.13
N ALA A 140 27.86 -9.35 9.12
CA ALA A 140 28.68 -10.35 8.44
C ALA A 140 28.30 -11.78 8.90
N THR A 141 28.19 -12.00 10.20
CA THR A 141 27.79 -13.30 10.79
C THR A 141 26.37 -13.72 10.36
N TRP A 142 25.40 -12.81 10.41
CA TRP A 142 24.02 -13.09 10.00
C TRP A 142 23.93 -13.46 8.52
N PHE A 143 24.59 -12.69 7.66
CA PHE A 143 24.60 -12.94 6.22
C PHE A 143 25.35 -14.23 5.86
N ASP A 144 26.48 -14.53 6.47
CA ASP A 144 27.21 -15.79 6.22
C ASP A 144 26.40 -17.02 6.65
N ARG A 145 25.63 -16.90 7.74
CA ARG A 145 24.75 -17.97 8.22
C ARG A 145 23.53 -18.18 7.32
N LEU A 146 22.91 -17.09 6.86
CA LEU A 146 21.69 -17.16 6.03
C LEU A 146 21.98 -17.41 4.57
N PHE A 147 23.16 -17.02 4.09
CA PHE A 147 23.59 -17.15 2.70
C PHE A 147 25.01 -17.75 2.60
N PRO A 148 25.22 -19.01 3.02
CA PRO A 148 26.54 -19.64 3.02
C PRO A 148 27.23 -19.55 1.65
N GLY A 149 28.47 -19.06 1.65
CA GLY A 149 29.29 -18.91 0.44
C GLY A 149 29.10 -17.60 -0.33
N SER A 150 28.04 -16.83 -0.07
CA SER A 150 27.82 -15.52 -0.72
C SER A 150 27.87 -14.35 0.26
N GLY A 151 27.37 -14.52 1.49
CA GLY A 151 27.45 -13.52 2.55
C GLY A 151 26.73 -12.22 2.18
N VAL A 152 27.34 -11.08 2.51
CA VAL A 152 26.74 -9.76 2.27
C VAL A 152 26.86 -9.37 0.79
N THR A 153 25.77 -9.49 0.04
CA THR A 153 25.63 -9.07 -1.36
C THR A 153 24.40 -8.19 -1.54
N LYS A 154 24.32 -7.48 -2.68
CA LYS A 154 23.14 -6.68 -3.03
C LYS A 154 21.88 -7.55 -3.07
N GLU A 155 21.99 -8.72 -3.69
CA GLU A 155 20.89 -9.65 -3.92
C GLU A 155 20.36 -10.20 -2.58
N ASN A 156 21.26 -10.61 -1.68
CA ASN A 156 20.89 -11.13 -0.37
C ASN A 156 20.28 -10.05 0.54
N LEU A 157 20.79 -8.81 0.45
CA LEU A 157 20.24 -7.66 1.16
C LEU A 157 18.79 -7.39 0.71
N LEU A 158 18.56 -7.33 -0.61
CA LEU A 158 17.23 -7.08 -1.16
C LEU A 158 16.25 -8.22 -0.83
N ALA A 159 16.70 -9.47 -0.90
CA ALA A 159 15.91 -10.64 -0.52
C ALA A 159 15.50 -10.60 0.98
N ALA A 160 16.41 -10.19 1.86
CA ALA A 160 16.10 -10.03 3.28
C ALA A 160 15.03 -8.95 3.52
N ILE A 161 15.22 -7.74 2.97
CA ILE A 161 14.26 -6.64 3.07
C ILE A 161 12.89 -7.07 2.55
N ALA A 162 12.84 -7.60 1.33
CA ALA A 162 11.60 -8.04 0.70
C ALA A 162 10.89 -9.15 1.50
N THR A 163 11.65 -10.05 2.14
CA THR A 163 11.08 -11.07 3.04
C THR A 163 10.40 -10.43 4.24
N TYR A 164 11.02 -9.42 4.86
CA TYR A 164 10.39 -8.67 5.95
C TYR A 164 9.14 -7.91 5.49
N GLU A 165 9.21 -7.18 4.38
CA GLU A 165 8.08 -6.41 3.85
C GLU A 165 6.86 -7.29 3.58
N ARG A 166 7.05 -8.53 3.13
CA ARG A 166 5.94 -9.50 2.98
C ARG A 166 5.24 -9.82 4.29
N THR A 167 5.97 -9.80 5.41
CA THR A 167 5.39 -10.04 6.75
C THR A 167 4.63 -8.84 7.31
N VAL A 168 4.80 -7.65 6.72
CA VAL A 168 4.13 -6.42 7.15
C VAL A 168 2.68 -6.45 6.68
N MET A 169 1.81 -6.96 7.54
CA MET A 169 0.38 -7.14 7.28
C MET A 169 -0.45 -6.22 8.19
N ALA A 170 -1.55 -5.69 7.67
CA ALA A 170 -2.54 -4.99 8.49
C ALA A 170 -3.09 -5.96 9.55
N GLY A 171 -3.28 -5.51 10.80
CA GLY A 171 -3.90 -6.33 11.83
C GLY A 171 -5.34 -6.76 11.49
N GLU A 172 -5.94 -7.59 12.33
CA GLU A 172 -7.37 -7.93 12.23
C GLU A 172 -8.21 -6.68 12.55
N ALA A 173 -9.02 -6.26 11.59
CA ALA A 173 -9.87 -5.08 11.73
C ALA A 173 -11.28 -5.45 12.23
N PRO A 174 -12.04 -4.51 12.81
CA PRO A 174 -13.45 -4.74 13.15
C PRO A 174 -14.28 -5.27 11.96
N PHE A 175 -13.97 -4.81 10.74
CA PHE A 175 -14.58 -5.35 9.52
C PHE A 175 -14.27 -6.83 9.28
N ASP A 176 -13.06 -7.31 9.60
CA ASP A 176 -12.70 -8.72 9.43
C ASP A 176 -13.52 -9.59 10.39
N ARG A 177 -13.62 -9.19 11.66
CA ARG A 177 -14.46 -9.88 12.66
C ARG A 177 -15.92 -9.96 12.22
N TRP A 178 -16.43 -8.89 11.60
CA TRP A 178 -17.78 -8.88 11.03
C TRP A 178 -17.95 -9.85 9.86
N VAL A 179 -16.97 -9.90 8.96
CA VAL A 179 -16.96 -10.88 7.85
C VAL A 179 -16.94 -12.33 8.37
N ASP A 180 -16.25 -12.58 9.49
CA ASP A 180 -16.16 -13.89 10.13
C ASP A 180 -17.32 -14.20 11.12
N GLY A 181 -18.34 -13.33 11.19
CA GLY A 181 -19.62 -13.62 11.84
C GLY A 181 -19.89 -12.88 13.15
N ASP A 182 -18.96 -12.05 13.63
CA ASP A 182 -19.23 -11.15 14.76
C ASP A 182 -20.06 -9.94 14.29
N GLU A 183 -21.38 -10.10 14.30
CA GLU A 183 -22.33 -9.06 13.90
C GLU A 183 -22.26 -7.78 14.75
N ALA A 184 -21.63 -7.81 15.92
CA ALA A 184 -21.45 -6.63 16.78
C ALA A 184 -20.13 -5.89 16.51
N ALA A 185 -19.21 -6.46 15.71
CA ALA A 185 -17.90 -5.86 15.48
C ALA A 185 -17.95 -4.52 14.72
N VAL A 186 -19.01 -4.27 13.96
CA VAL A 186 -19.21 -3.00 13.22
C VAL A 186 -20.60 -2.44 13.45
N SER A 187 -20.73 -1.12 13.44
CA SER A 187 -22.00 -0.43 13.66
C SER A 187 -22.97 -0.59 12.48
N ALA A 188 -24.25 -0.27 12.69
CA ALA A 188 -25.25 -0.26 11.61
C ALA A 188 -24.88 0.71 10.48
N GLU A 189 -24.28 1.85 10.82
CA GLU A 189 -23.79 2.84 9.85
C GLU A 189 -22.65 2.27 8.99
N ALA A 190 -21.72 1.52 9.59
CA ALA A 190 -20.65 0.86 8.85
C ALA A 190 -21.20 -0.23 7.91
N LYS A 191 -22.22 -0.99 8.35
CA LYS A 191 -22.90 -1.96 7.47
C LYS A 191 -23.59 -1.28 6.29
N ALA A 192 -24.27 -0.15 6.53
CA ALA A 192 -24.87 0.66 5.45
C ALA A 192 -23.80 1.26 4.51
N GLY A 193 -22.67 1.71 5.07
CA GLY A 193 -21.52 2.19 4.31
C GLY A 193 -20.92 1.14 3.38
N PHE A 194 -20.84 -0.11 3.84
CA PHE A 194 -20.39 -1.24 3.02
C PHE A 194 -21.35 -1.52 1.85
N GLN A 195 -22.67 -1.39 2.06
CA GLN A 195 -23.66 -1.50 0.98
C GLN A 195 -23.51 -0.37 -0.05
N LEU A 196 -23.29 0.87 0.41
CA LEU A 196 -23.01 2.00 -0.48
C LEU A 196 -21.74 1.77 -1.29
N PHE A 197 -20.66 1.30 -0.65
CA PHE A 197 -19.37 1.01 -1.26
C PHE A 197 -19.47 -0.03 -2.39
N ASN A 198 -20.29 -1.07 -2.21
CA ASN A 198 -20.51 -2.14 -3.19
C ASN A 198 -21.60 -1.84 -4.22
N GLY A 199 -22.49 -0.89 -3.92
CA GLY A 199 -23.61 -0.54 -4.78
C GLY A 199 -23.46 0.88 -5.30
N LYS A 200 -24.26 1.79 -4.72
CA LYS A 200 -24.48 3.16 -5.23
C LYS A 200 -23.20 3.97 -5.47
N ALA A 201 -22.21 3.88 -4.58
CA ALA A 201 -20.96 4.62 -4.69
C ALA A 201 -19.94 3.95 -5.63
N GLY A 202 -20.16 2.67 -5.99
CA GLY A 202 -19.37 1.95 -6.99
C GLY A 202 -17.89 1.71 -6.67
N CYS A 203 -17.44 2.01 -5.45
CA CYS A 203 -16.03 1.95 -5.04
C CYS A 203 -15.44 0.54 -5.19
N ALA A 204 -16.26 -0.50 -4.96
CA ALA A 204 -15.88 -1.90 -5.13
C ALA A 204 -15.52 -2.28 -6.58
N SER A 205 -15.72 -1.41 -7.58
CA SER A 205 -15.30 -1.67 -8.96
C SER A 205 -13.78 -1.78 -9.12
N CYS A 206 -13.03 -1.09 -8.25
CA CYS A 206 -11.56 -1.13 -8.22
C CYS A 206 -11.05 -1.64 -6.86
N HIS A 207 -11.76 -1.35 -5.77
CA HIS A 207 -11.35 -1.73 -4.41
C HIS A 207 -11.98 -3.06 -3.99
N THR A 208 -11.49 -4.14 -4.59
CA THR A 208 -12.01 -5.51 -4.41
C THR A 208 -11.18 -6.36 -3.46
N GLY A 209 -11.78 -7.46 -3.01
CA GLY A 209 -11.08 -8.49 -2.23
C GLY A 209 -10.69 -8.02 -0.83
N TRP A 210 -10.03 -8.90 -0.09
CA TRP A 210 -9.67 -8.65 1.30
C TRP A 210 -8.80 -7.40 1.50
N ASN A 211 -7.92 -7.06 0.56
CA ASN A 211 -7.03 -5.90 0.66
C ASN A 211 -7.64 -4.62 0.04
N PHE A 212 -8.88 -4.69 -0.46
CA PHE A 212 -9.58 -3.58 -1.10
C PHE A 212 -8.79 -2.94 -2.23
N THR A 213 -8.26 -3.76 -3.12
CA THR A 213 -7.53 -3.33 -4.32
C THR A 213 -7.55 -4.42 -5.37
N ASP A 214 -7.79 -4.04 -6.63
CA ASP A 214 -7.62 -4.88 -7.80
C ASP A 214 -6.16 -4.93 -8.30
N ASN A 215 -5.26 -4.14 -7.70
CA ASN A 215 -3.88 -3.89 -8.13
C ASN A 215 -3.75 -3.44 -9.59
N LYS A 216 -4.82 -2.93 -10.21
CA LYS A 216 -4.81 -2.39 -11.59
C LYS A 216 -4.59 -0.89 -11.58
N PHE A 217 -4.47 -0.33 -12.77
CA PHE A 217 -4.16 1.07 -13.01
C PHE A 217 -5.36 1.76 -13.63
N HIS A 218 -5.79 2.86 -13.01
CA HIS A 218 -6.95 3.62 -13.46
C HIS A 218 -6.63 5.11 -13.44
N ASP A 219 -7.08 5.82 -14.47
CA ASP A 219 -7.16 7.28 -14.45
C ASP A 219 -8.50 7.68 -13.83
N ILE A 220 -8.43 8.37 -12.68
CA ILE A 220 -9.59 8.82 -11.91
C ILE A 220 -10.05 10.24 -12.30
N GLY A 221 -9.47 10.85 -13.34
CA GLY A 221 -9.80 12.20 -13.77
C GLY A 221 -9.17 13.29 -12.87
N LEU A 222 -8.07 13.00 -12.18
CA LEU A 222 -7.36 14.01 -11.40
C LEU A 222 -6.66 15.03 -12.31
N ALA A 223 -6.83 16.33 -12.08
CA ALA A 223 -6.01 17.33 -12.75
C ALA A 223 -4.57 17.29 -12.18
N ALA A 224 -3.62 16.77 -12.96
CA ALA A 224 -2.22 16.68 -12.58
C ALA A 224 -1.33 16.55 -13.82
N ASP A 225 -0.08 17.00 -13.73
CA ASP A 225 0.91 16.86 -14.81
C ASP A 225 1.58 15.48 -14.81
N ASP A 226 1.49 14.74 -13.69
CA ASP A 226 2.05 13.40 -13.60
C ASP A 226 1.17 12.38 -14.34
N ILE A 227 1.63 11.98 -15.53
CA ILE A 227 0.94 10.99 -16.37
C ILE A 227 1.05 9.55 -15.83
N GLY A 228 1.68 9.33 -14.67
CA GLY A 228 1.69 8.04 -13.98
C GLY A 228 2.27 6.91 -14.83
N ARG A 229 1.48 5.84 -15.00
CA ARG A 229 1.85 4.68 -15.84
C ARG A 229 2.09 5.04 -17.31
N GLY A 230 1.55 6.15 -17.80
CA GLY A 230 1.78 6.65 -19.16
C GLY A 230 3.27 6.86 -19.49
N LYS A 231 4.12 7.09 -18.49
CA LYS A 231 5.59 7.15 -18.68
C LYS A 231 6.20 5.81 -19.08
N LEU A 232 5.58 4.70 -18.67
CA LEU A 232 6.00 3.33 -18.99
C LEU A 232 5.34 2.81 -20.27
N GLU A 233 4.14 3.31 -20.58
CA GLU A 233 3.32 2.89 -21.72
C GLU A 233 2.80 4.11 -22.50
N PRO A 234 3.68 4.86 -23.20
CA PRO A 234 3.31 6.11 -23.86
C PRO A 234 2.27 5.92 -24.97
N ASP A 235 2.28 4.77 -25.65
CA ASP A 235 1.38 4.46 -26.75
C ASP A 235 0.04 3.85 -26.28
N ASN A 236 -0.13 3.61 -24.97
CA ASN A 236 -1.39 3.12 -24.40
C ASN A 236 -2.23 4.31 -23.91
N PRO A 237 -3.34 4.66 -24.59
CA PRO A 237 -4.17 5.79 -24.18
C PRO A 237 -4.78 5.62 -22.79
N LYS A 238 -5.06 4.38 -22.36
CA LYS A 238 -5.62 4.09 -21.03
C LYS A 238 -4.58 4.04 -19.92
N ALA A 239 -3.28 4.07 -20.24
CA ALA A 239 -2.21 4.20 -19.25
C ALA A 239 -1.94 5.66 -18.85
N GLN A 240 -2.35 6.62 -19.69
CA GLN A 240 -2.12 8.04 -19.44
C GLN A 240 -2.86 8.49 -18.17
N TYR A 241 -2.14 9.11 -17.23
CA TYR A 241 -2.65 9.52 -15.91
C TYR A 241 -3.17 8.36 -15.05
N ALA A 242 -2.87 7.11 -15.42
CA ALA A 242 -3.32 5.94 -14.68
C ALA A 242 -2.36 5.62 -13.53
N PHE A 243 -2.95 5.34 -12.37
CA PHE A 243 -2.23 4.99 -11.15
C PHE A 243 -2.81 3.74 -10.53
N LYS A 244 -1.96 3.00 -9.81
CA LYS A 244 -2.35 1.77 -9.13
C LYS A 244 -3.43 2.05 -8.09
N THR A 245 -4.49 1.25 -8.06
CA THR A 245 -5.50 1.28 -6.99
C THR A 245 -4.82 0.94 -5.65
N PRO A 246 -4.75 1.86 -4.67
CA PRO A 246 -4.16 1.56 -3.37
C PRO A 246 -5.09 0.68 -2.53
N GLY A 247 -4.53 -0.17 -1.67
CA GLY A 247 -5.33 -0.89 -0.67
C GLY A 247 -5.90 0.05 0.39
N LEU A 248 -7.10 -0.26 0.90
CA LEU A 248 -7.84 0.58 1.85
C LEU A 248 -7.71 0.15 3.32
N ARG A 249 -6.78 -0.74 3.63
CA ARG A 249 -6.50 -1.17 5.01
C ARG A 249 -5.78 -0.04 5.79
N ASN A 250 -6.10 0.11 7.07
CA ASN A 250 -5.49 1.08 7.99
C ASN A 250 -5.58 2.57 7.56
N LEU A 251 -6.64 2.98 6.85
CA LEU A 251 -6.76 4.34 6.30
C LEU A 251 -6.73 5.46 7.34
N ILE A 252 -7.16 5.22 8.58
CA ILE A 252 -7.28 6.30 9.59
C ILE A 252 -5.92 6.91 9.98
N TYR A 253 -4.82 6.23 9.68
CA TYR A 253 -3.46 6.70 9.98
C TYR A 253 -2.71 7.25 8.75
N ARG A 254 -3.34 7.25 7.57
CA ARG A 254 -2.66 7.37 6.27
C ARG A 254 -2.96 8.65 5.50
N ALA A 255 -3.67 9.59 6.11
CA ALA A 255 -3.84 10.92 5.54
C ALA A 255 -2.48 11.64 5.37
N PRO A 256 -2.32 12.51 4.36
CA PRO A 256 -3.29 12.86 3.32
C PRO A 256 -3.41 11.80 2.20
N PHE A 257 -4.47 11.80 1.39
CA PHE A 257 -4.72 10.78 0.37
C PHE A 257 -4.40 11.25 -1.06
N GLY A 258 -4.28 10.28 -1.96
CA GLY A 258 -3.88 10.48 -3.36
C GLY A 258 -2.38 10.34 -3.58
N HIS A 259 -1.97 10.19 -4.84
CA HIS A 259 -0.56 9.94 -5.19
C HIS A 259 0.35 11.15 -4.98
N HIS A 260 -0.20 12.36 -4.83
CA HIS A 260 0.50 13.57 -4.40
C HIS A 260 0.10 14.00 -2.98
N GLY A 261 -0.71 13.22 -2.25
CA GLY A 261 -1.25 13.62 -0.95
C GLY A 261 -2.10 14.90 -1.01
N GLN A 262 -2.82 15.11 -2.10
CA GLN A 262 -3.60 16.31 -2.37
C GLN A 262 -4.95 16.37 -1.63
N PHE A 263 -5.42 15.25 -1.07
CA PHE A 263 -6.66 15.19 -0.31
C PHE A 263 -6.37 15.14 1.19
N PRO A 264 -6.71 16.16 1.98
CA PRO A 264 -6.33 16.21 3.39
C PRO A 264 -7.01 15.13 4.24
N ASP A 265 -8.20 14.67 3.84
CA ASP A 265 -9.00 13.69 4.58
C ASP A 265 -9.86 12.80 3.67
N LEU A 266 -10.52 11.81 4.27
CA LEU A 266 -11.38 10.85 3.56
C LEU A 266 -12.60 11.53 2.94
N THR A 267 -13.16 12.56 3.59
CA THR A 267 -14.31 13.31 3.08
C THR A 267 -13.96 14.01 1.76
N SER A 268 -12.77 14.60 1.68
CA SER A 268 -12.27 15.31 0.51
C SER A 268 -12.10 14.39 -0.69
N ILE A 269 -11.51 13.21 -0.49
CA ILE A 269 -11.32 12.24 -1.58
C ILE A 269 -12.65 11.59 -2.01
N ILE A 270 -13.56 11.29 -1.07
CA ILE A 270 -14.91 10.80 -1.41
C ILE A 270 -15.67 11.86 -2.24
N SER A 271 -15.58 13.13 -1.84
CA SER A 271 -16.20 14.23 -2.57
C SER A 271 -15.65 14.34 -3.99
N PHE A 272 -14.33 14.18 -4.17
CA PHE A 272 -13.73 14.12 -5.50
C PHE A 272 -14.32 12.98 -6.34
N TYR A 273 -14.38 11.76 -5.80
CA TYR A 273 -14.95 10.62 -6.54
C TYR A 273 -16.41 10.86 -6.90
N ALA A 274 -17.21 11.51 -6.05
CA ALA A 274 -18.61 11.86 -6.34
C ALA A 274 -18.75 12.78 -7.56
N THR A 275 -17.74 13.60 -7.88
CA THR A 275 -17.74 14.44 -9.09
C THR A 275 -17.55 13.65 -10.39
N GLY A 276 -17.02 12.42 -10.32
CA GLY A 276 -16.63 11.64 -11.50
C GLY A 276 -15.33 12.10 -12.19
N GLY A 277 -14.60 13.05 -11.57
CA GLY A 277 -13.33 13.56 -12.06
C GLY A 277 -13.40 14.30 -13.40
N THR A 278 -12.27 14.84 -13.84
CA THR A 278 -12.13 15.51 -15.14
C THR A 278 -12.25 14.50 -16.27
N ASP A 279 -13.14 14.77 -17.23
CA ASP A 279 -13.31 13.93 -18.40
C ASP A 279 -12.16 14.06 -19.39
N ARG A 280 -11.66 12.91 -19.88
CA ARG A 280 -10.59 12.80 -20.88
C ARG A 280 -10.50 11.38 -21.42
N PRO A 281 -9.87 11.14 -22.59
CA PRO A 281 -9.85 9.82 -23.23
C PRO A 281 -9.32 8.67 -22.37
N SER A 282 -8.35 8.97 -21.51
CA SER A 282 -7.71 8.00 -20.62
C SER A 282 -8.56 7.61 -19.41
N LYS A 283 -9.55 8.45 -19.02
CA LYS A 283 -10.35 8.22 -17.80
C LYS A 283 -10.98 6.83 -17.83
N SER A 284 -10.96 6.16 -16.68
CA SER A 284 -11.58 4.86 -16.52
C SER A 284 -13.10 4.96 -16.62
N ASP A 285 -13.72 4.08 -17.40
CA ASP A 285 -15.18 4.04 -17.57
C ASP A 285 -15.92 3.62 -16.27
N LEU A 286 -15.16 3.14 -15.28
CA LEU A 286 -15.65 2.83 -13.93
C LEU A 286 -15.86 4.10 -13.09
N ILE A 287 -15.26 5.23 -13.46
CA ILE A 287 -15.36 6.48 -12.73
C ILE A 287 -16.53 7.28 -13.29
N LYS A 288 -17.64 7.22 -12.56
CA LYS A 288 -18.89 7.91 -12.89
C LYS A 288 -19.30 8.82 -11.74
N PRO A 289 -19.87 10.01 -12.02
CA PRO A 289 -20.42 10.85 -10.97
C PRO A 289 -21.56 10.12 -10.27
N PHE A 290 -21.67 10.33 -8.95
CA PHE A 290 -22.77 9.81 -8.16
C PHE A 290 -23.20 10.85 -7.13
N LYS A 291 -24.48 10.80 -6.75
CA LYS A 291 -25.01 11.66 -5.69
C LYS A 291 -24.85 10.96 -4.35
N ILE A 292 -24.27 11.64 -3.37
CA ILE A 292 -24.16 11.13 -2.01
C ILE A 292 -24.67 12.21 -1.04
N SER A 293 -25.52 11.81 -0.10
CA SER A 293 -25.97 12.69 0.99
C SER A 293 -24.96 12.75 2.12
N ASP A 294 -25.13 13.69 3.06
CA ASP A 294 -24.29 13.78 4.25
C ASP A 294 -24.38 12.50 5.09
N VAL A 295 -25.59 11.93 5.22
CA VAL A 295 -25.82 10.67 5.94
C VAL A 295 -25.07 9.51 5.28
N GLU A 296 -25.19 9.37 3.97
CA GLU A 296 -24.48 8.32 3.21
C GLU A 296 -22.96 8.51 3.27
N THR A 297 -22.48 9.76 3.29
CA THR A 297 -21.06 10.08 3.46
C THR A 297 -20.57 9.60 4.84
N GLN A 298 -21.31 9.88 5.91
CA GLN A 298 -20.95 9.39 7.24
C GLN A 298 -20.97 7.86 7.35
N GLN A 299 -21.93 7.20 6.70
CA GLN A 299 -21.99 5.74 6.63
C GLN A 299 -20.76 5.17 5.91
N LEU A 300 -20.38 5.73 4.75
CA LEU A 300 -19.19 5.32 4.02
C LEU A 300 -17.91 5.55 4.85
N LEU A 301 -17.82 6.67 5.57
CA LEU A 301 -16.70 6.94 6.48
C LEU A 301 -16.65 5.94 7.65
N ALA A 302 -17.79 5.58 8.24
CA ALA A 302 -17.87 4.57 9.30
C ALA A 302 -17.35 3.21 8.80
N PHE A 303 -17.76 2.82 7.58
CA PHE A 303 -17.22 1.63 6.91
C PHE A 303 -15.70 1.71 6.71
N LEU A 304 -15.18 2.77 6.09
CA LEU A 304 -13.73 2.90 5.84
C LEU A 304 -12.89 2.91 7.12
N LYS A 305 -13.41 3.49 8.21
CA LYS A 305 -12.77 3.43 9.54
C LYS A 305 -12.71 2.01 10.10
N SER A 306 -13.74 1.20 9.85
CA SER A 306 -13.78 -0.22 10.28
C SER A 306 -12.72 -1.10 9.60
N LEU A 307 -12.05 -0.62 8.55
CA LEU A 307 -10.96 -1.30 7.86
C LEU A 307 -9.58 -1.14 8.54
N THR A 308 -9.55 -0.49 9.71
CA THR A 308 -8.35 -0.31 10.50
C THR A 308 -8.39 -1.18 11.75
N ALA A 309 -7.33 -1.97 11.94
CA ALA A 309 -7.15 -2.73 13.17
C ALA A 309 -7.03 -1.80 14.38
N GLU A 310 -7.52 -2.29 15.53
CA GLU A 310 -7.21 -1.70 16.82
C GLU A 310 -5.68 -1.67 17.02
N LYS A 311 -5.18 -0.68 17.75
CA LYS A 311 -3.76 -0.28 17.85
C LYS A 311 -2.78 -1.47 17.76
N THR A 312 -2.05 -1.57 16.64
CA THR A 312 -0.99 -2.57 16.44
C THR A 312 0.36 -2.01 16.89
N GLU A 313 1.05 -2.70 17.79
CA GLU A 313 2.40 -2.34 18.21
C GLU A 313 3.45 -2.96 17.27
N THR A 314 4.37 -2.14 16.76
CA THR A 314 5.54 -2.61 16.01
C THR A 314 6.78 -2.39 16.87
N ALA A 315 7.35 -3.47 17.40
CA ALA A 315 8.62 -3.39 18.14
C ALA A 315 9.75 -2.94 17.20
N LEU A 316 10.46 -1.87 17.56
CA LEU A 316 11.65 -1.42 16.81
C LEU A 316 12.83 -2.36 17.07
N PRO A 317 13.67 -2.65 16.07
CA PRO A 317 14.84 -3.49 16.27
C PRO A 317 15.97 -2.71 16.95
N ASN A 318 16.77 -3.42 17.75
CA ASN A 318 18.10 -2.94 18.15
C ASN A 318 19.07 -3.24 17.00
N LEU A 319 19.57 -2.20 16.34
CA LEU A 319 20.50 -2.35 15.23
C LEU A 319 21.87 -2.85 15.75
N PRO A 320 22.58 -3.70 14.99
CA PRO A 320 23.91 -4.14 15.39
C PRO A 320 24.93 -3.00 15.29
N ASN A 321 25.97 -3.01 16.13
CA ASN A 321 26.97 -1.93 16.23
C ASN A 321 28.30 -2.31 15.58
#